data_AF-A0A950FXD1-F1
#
_entry.id   AF-A0A950FXD1-F1
#
_cell.length_a   1.000
_cell.length_b   1.000
_cell.length_c   1.000
_cell.angle_alpha   90.00
_cell.angle_beta   90.00
_cell.angle_gamma   90.00
#
_symmetry.space_group_name_H-M   'P 1'
#
loop_
_entity.id
_entity.type
_entity.pdbx_description
1 polymer ?
#
loop_
_entity_poly.entity_id
_entity_poly.type
_entity_poly.pdbx_seq_one_letter_code
_entity_poly.pdbx_strand_id
1 'polypeptide(L)'
;WDGGKSWINTATLSFRYKLAHQLVEGINPQEIGLPKPPALDMTSPRPTMTPPLLVQQIVSPEDRTRPEALIEKLFVRTFQCHPKNELTGALRDFLATRELPLDDHAIRELLLLMMTTPNYQLT
;
A
#
# COMPACT_ATOMS: atom_id res chain seq x y z
N TRP A 1 -5.08 24.06 11.85
CA TRP A 1 -5.65 23.05 10.93
C TRP A 1 -4.96 21.74 11.24
N ASP A 2 -5.68 20.74 11.80
CA ASP A 2 -5.12 19.48 12.31
C ASP A 2 -4.84 18.44 11.21
N GLY A 3 -4.49 18.91 9.99
CA GLY A 3 -4.24 18.06 8.81
C GLY A 3 -5.41 17.15 8.41
N GLY A 4 -6.60 17.34 8.99
CA GLY A 4 -7.63 16.32 8.92
C GLY A 4 -7.29 15.08 9.76
N LYS A 5 -6.94 15.21 11.03
CA LYS A 5 -7.03 14.08 11.98
C LYS A 5 -8.40 14.06 12.64
N SER A 6 -8.98 15.23 12.89
CA SER A 6 -10.27 15.38 13.56
C SER A 6 -11.50 14.88 12.76
N TRP A 7 -11.36 14.66 11.45
CA TRP A 7 -12.40 14.04 10.58
C TRP A 7 -12.21 12.52 10.39
N ILE A 8 -11.15 11.91 10.94
CA ILE A 8 -10.94 10.46 10.86
C ILE A 8 -11.91 9.78 11.83
N ASN A 9 -12.71 8.89 11.28
CA ASN A 9 -13.71 8.08 11.97
C ASN A 9 -13.71 6.67 11.37
N THR A 10 -14.53 5.77 11.92
CA THR A 10 -14.58 4.37 11.46
C THR A 10 -14.89 4.24 9.97
N ALA A 11 -15.78 5.09 9.43
CA ALA A 11 -16.16 5.05 8.02
C ALA A 11 -15.02 5.48 7.09
N THR A 12 -14.32 6.56 7.43
CA THR A 12 -13.18 7.06 6.65
C THR A 12 -11.97 6.14 6.75
N LEU A 13 -11.71 5.55 7.92
CA LEU A 13 -10.64 4.55 8.08
C LEU A 13 -10.92 3.29 7.24
N SER A 14 -12.16 2.79 7.30
CA SER A 14 -12.58 1.63 6.48
C SER A 14 -12.44 1.91 4.98
N PHE A 15 -12.81 3.11 4.54
CA PHE A 15 -12.62 3.53 3.16
C PHE A 15 -11.13 3.53 2.77
N ARG A 16 -10.26 4.11 3.60
CA ARG A 16 -8.82 4.18 3.33
C ARG A 16 -8.17 2.78 3.24
N TYR A 17 -8.59 1.83 4.08
CA TYR A 17 -8.12 0.45 3.99
C TYR A 17 -8.53 -0.23 2.68
N LYS A 18 -9.80 -0.12 2.31
CA LYS A 18 -10.29 -0.67 1.04
C LYS A 18 -9.59 -0.03 -0.16
N LEU A 19 -9.36 1.29 -0.09
CA LEU A 19 -8.64 2.01 -1.13
C LEU A 19 -7.18 1.53 -1.24
N ALA A 20 -6.49 1.25 -0.12
CA ALA A 20 -5.15 0.68 -0.15
C ALA A 20 -5.11 -0.67 -0.88
N HIS A 21 -6.07 -1.56 -0.62
CA HIS A 21 -6.23 -2.82 -1.37
C HIS A 21 -6.43 -2.58 -2.87
N GLN A 22 -7.34 -1.66 -3.24
CA GLN A 22 -7.57 -1.32 -4.65
C GLN A 22 -6.29 -0.87 -5.36
N LEU A 23 -5.51 -0.01 -4.71
CA LEU A 23 -4.30 0.58 -5.32
C LEU A 23 -3.16 -0.42 -5.44
N VAL A 24 -3.00 -1.30 -4.46
CA VAL A 24 -1.88 -2.25 -4.42
C VAL A 24 -2.19 -3.49 -5.25
N GLU A 25 -3.37 -4.06 -5.09
CA GLU A 25 -3.75 -5.35 -5.69
C GLU A 25 -4.57 -5.18 -6.97
N GLY A 26 -5.06 -3.98 -7.27
CA GLY A 26 -5.88 -3.74 -8.47
C GLY A 26 -7.28 -4.35 -8.39
N ILE A 27 -7.79 -4.60 -7.18
CA ILE A 27 -9.10 -5.21 -6.97
C ILE A 27 -10.20 -4.29 -7.51
N ASN A 28 -11.25 -4.86 -8.09
CA ASN A 28 -12.39 -4.09 -8.56
C ASN A 28 -13.06 -3.36 -7.38
N PRO A 29 -13.24 -2.02 -7.42
CA PRO A 29 -13.86 -1.28 -6.33
C PRO A 29 -15.25 -1.80 -5.92
N GLN A 30 -15.98 -2.47 -6.82
CA GLN A 30 -17.27 -3.10 -6.52
C GLN A 30 -17.13 -4.31 -5.57
N GLU A 31 -16.07 -5.10 -5.71
CA GLU A 31 -15.81 -6.29 -4.89
C GLU A 31 -15.48 -5.93 -3.44
N ILE A 32 -14.87 -4.76 -3.24
CA ILE A 32 -14.49 -4.23 -1.92
C ILE A 32 -15.50 -3.20 -1.38
N GLY A 33 -16.61 -2.97 -2.09
CA GLY A 33 -17.69 -2.07 -1.67
C GLY A 33 -17.27 -0.60 -1.56
N LEU A 34 -16.36 -0.15 -2.43
CA LEU A 34 -16.10 1.28 -2.65
C LEU A 34 -17.22 1.88 -3.52
N PRO A 35 -17.65 3.13 -3.24
CA PRO A 35 -18.63 3.82 -4.07
C PRO A 35 -18.07 4.03 -5.48
N LYS A 36 -18.91 3.80 -6.49
CA LYS A 36 -18.58 4.12 -7.88
C LYS A 36 -18.26 5.62 -7.97
N PRO A 37 -17.12 6.04 -8.56
CA PRO A 37 -16.83 7.45 -8.70
C PRO A 37 -17.97 8.14 -9.49
N PRO A 38 -18.34 9.38 -9.12
CA PRO A 38 -19.36 10.12 -9.84
C PRO A 38 -18.98 10.21 -11.32
N ALA A 39 -19.98 10.10 -12.19
CA ALA A 39 -19.81 10.13 -13.64
C ALA A 39 -19.37 11.53 -14.10
N LEU A 40 -18.11 11.90 -13.86
CA LEU A 40 -17.46 13.00 -14.55
C LEU A 40 -16.99 12.50 -15.92
N ASP A 41 -17.63 13.04 -16.95
CA ASP A 41 -17.28 12.96 -18.38
C ASP A 41 -17.12 11.55 -18.97
N MET A 42 -18.16 11.09 -19.68
CA MET A 42 -18.25 9.76 -20.32
C MET A 42 -17.50 9.65 -21.66
N THR A 43 -16.77 10.69 -22.08
CA THR A 43 -16.16 10.76 -23.42
C THR A 43 -14.83 10.04 -23.54
N SER A 44 -14.21 9.63 -22.42
CA SER A 44 -12.96 8.87 -22.41
C SER A 44 -13.18 7.43 -21.94
N PRO A 45 -12.63 6.41 -22.63
CA PRO A 45 -12.64 5.04 -22.11
C PRO A 45 -11.80 5.00 -20.83
N ARG A 46 -12.47 5.05 -19.67
CA ARG A 46 -11.82 4.81 -18.39
C ARG A 46 -11.54 3.33 -18.28
N PRO A 47 -10.33 2.92 -17.85
CA PRO A 47 -10.14 1.55 -17.42
C PRO A 47 -11.14 1.27 -16.29
N THR A 48 -12.00 0.28 -16.49
CA THR A 48 -13.02 -0.16 -15.53
C THR A 48 -12.41 -0.75 -14.26
N MET A 49 -11.11 -1.06 -14.29
CA MET A 49 -10.34 -1.61 -13.18
C MET A 49 -9.02 -0.86 -13.01
N THR A 50 -8.63 -0.64 -11.76
CA THR A 50 -7.28 -0.19 -11.40
C THR A 50 -6.33 -1.37 -11.61
N PRO A 51 -5.28 -1.28 -12.43
CA PRO A 51 -4.32 -2.38 -12.54
C PRO A 51 -3.56 -2.54 -11.23
N PRO A 52 -3.10 -3.76 -10.88
CA PRO A 52 -2.25 -3.98 -9.71
C PRO A 52 -0.97 -3.15 -9.80
N LEU A 53 -0.40 -2.83 -8.64
CA LEU A 53 0.84 -2.07 -8.57
C LEU A 53 1.96 -2.78 -9.34
N LEU A 54 2.61 -2.04 -10.23
CA LEU A 54 3.76 -2.51 -11.01
C LEU A 54 5.02 -2.47 -10.14
N VAL A 55 5.25 -3.55 -9.39
CA VAL A 55 6.35 -3.68 -8.42
C VAL A 55 7.72 -3.39 -9.03
N GLN A 56 7.93 -3.80 -10.28
CA GLN A 56 9.16 -3.54 -11.06
C GLN A 56 9.52 -2.04 -11.23
N GLN A 57 8.56 -1.13 -11.08
CA GLN A 57 8.81 0.32 -11.12
C GLN A 57 9.30 0.89 -9.78
N ILE A 58 9.28 0.07 -8.72
CA ILE A 58 9.55 0.48 -7.34
C ILE A 58 10.76 -0.28 -6.80
N VAL A 59 10.82 -1.57 -7.09
CA VAL A 59 11.78 -2.51 -6.53
C VAL A 59 12.62 -3.08 -7.66
N SER A 60 13.95 -2.92 -7.54
CA SER A 60 14.89 -3.51 -8.50
C SER A 60 15.06 -5.01 -8.22
N PRO A 61 15.53 -5.80 -9.19
CA PRO A 61 15.80 -7.23 -8.96
C PRO A 61 16.81 -7.49 -7.83
N GLU A 62 17.78 -6.60 -7.64
CA GLU A 62 18.79 -6.69 -6.58
C GLU A 62 18.20 -6.49 -5.19
N ASP A 63 17.18 -5.62 -5.07
CA ASP A 63 16.52 -5.37 -3.78
C ASP A 63 15.74 -6.61 -3.29
N ARG A 64 15.29 -7.47 -4.21
CA ARG A 64 14.47 -8.67 -3.90
C ARG A 64 15.24 -9.75 -3.13
N THR A 65 16.57 -9.72 -3.16
CA THR A 65 17.43 -10.63 -2.41
C THR A 65 17.91 -10.03 -1.09
N ARG A 66 17.57 -8.76 -0.81
CA ARG A 66 18.04 -7.99 0.35
C ARG A 66 16.86 -7.41 1.15
N PRO A 67 16.16 -8.23 1.96
CA PRO A 67 14.95 -7.83 2.69
C PRO A 67 15.10 -6.54 3.51
N GLU A 68 16.22 -6.35 4.20
CA GLU A 68 16.47 -5.14 5.00
C GLU A 68 16.53 -3.87 4.15
N ALA A 69 17.29 -3.91 3.05
CA ALA A 69 17.42 -2.77 2.14
C ALA A 69 16.08 -2.49 1.43
N LEU A 70 15.33 -3.55 1.11
CA LEU A 70 13.98 -3.43 0.57
C LEU A 70 13.03 -2.75 1.55
N ILE A 71 13.00 -3.17 2.82
CA ILE A 71 12.17 -2.55 3.85
C ILE A 71 12.51 -1.07 3.96
N GLU A 72 13.78 -0.71 4.07
CA GLU A 72 14.21 0.69 4.17
C GLU A 72 13.72 1.51 2.96
N LYS A 73 13.92 1.00 1.75
CA LYS A 73 13.50 1.65 0.50
C LYS A 73 11.99 1.88 0.46
N LEU A 74 11.21 0.85 0.77
CA LEU A 74 9.75 0.94 0.78
C LEU A 74 9.23 1.81 1.92
N PHE A 75 9.91 1.82 3.06
CA PHE A 75 9.56 2.67 4.20
C PHE A 75 9.71 4.15 3.85
N VAL A 76 10.85 4.54 3.26
CA VAL A 76 11.07 5.92 2.80
C VAL A 76 10.04 6.31 1.75
N ARG A 77 9.72 5.41 0.81
CA ARG A 77 8.73 5.70 -0.23
C ARG A 77 7.31 5.84 0.32
N THR A 78 6.94 5.05 1.31
CA THR A 78 5.57 4.96 1.82
C THR A 78 5.31 5.99 2.92
N PHE A 79 6.22 6.11 3.89
CA PHE A 79 6.06 7.00 5.05
C PHE A 79 6.81 8.33 4.92
N GLN A 80 7.59 8.53 3.85
CA GLN A 80 8.41 9.74 3.64
C GLN A 80 9.36 10.06 4.81
N CYS A 81 9.78 9.04 5.56
CA CYS A 81 10.71 9.16 6.67
C CYS A 81 11.57 7.90 6.78
N HIS A 82 12.57 7.92 7.66
CA HIS A 82 13.45 6.76 7.87
C HIS A 82 12.79 5.74 8.83
N PRO A 83 13.15 4.45 8.72
CA PRO A 83 12.55 3.40 9.53
C PRO A 83 12.73 3.66 11.03
N LYS A 84 11.66 3.46 11.81
CA LYS A 84 11.70 3.45 13.27
C LYS A 84 11.75 2.00 13.76
N ASN A 85 12.59 1.73 14.76
CA ASN A 85 12.92 0.38 15.22
C ASN A 85 11.71 -0.54 15.48
N GLU A 86 10.64 -0.03 16.07
CA GLU A 86 9.47 -0.86 16.45
C GLU A 86 8.70 -1.40 15.24
N LEU A 87 8.37 -0.55 14.25
CA LEU A 87 7.63 -0.99 13.06
C LEU A 87 8.52 -1.84 12.14
N THR A 88 9.81 -1.52 12.05
CA THR A 88 10.76 -2.26 11.22
C THR A 88 10.93 -3.70 11.69
N GLY A 89 10.88 -3.97 13.00
CA GLY A 89 10.92 -5.33 13.54
C GLY A 89 9.79 -6.20 13.00
N ALA A 90 8.54 -5.72 13.10
CA ALA A 90 7.37 -6.46 12.60
C ALA A 90 7.42 -6.70 11.08
N LEU A 91 7.92 -5.73 10.31
CA LEU A 91 8.08 -5.88 8.86
C LEU A 91 9.18 -6.89 8.51
N ARG A 92 10.26 -6.94 9.29
CA ARG A 92 11.32 -7.94 9.16
C ARG A 92 10.79 -9.34 9.46
N ASP A 93 10.05 -9.50 10.55
CA ASP A 93 9.46 -10.77 10.94
C ASP A 93 8.50 -11.30 9.86
N PHE A 94 7.71 -10.40 9.25
CA PHE A 94 6.85 -10.73 8.11
C PHE A 94 7.63 -11.23 6.89
N LEU A 95 8.78 -10.64 6.57
CA LEU A 95 9.62 -11.09 5.45
C LEU A 95 10.45 -12.34 5.77
N ALA A 96 10.75 -12.59 7.05
CA ALA A 96 11.51 -13.77 7.47
C ALA A 96 10.80 -15.10 7.16
N THR A 97 9.47 -15.08 6.97
CA THR A 97 8.69 -16.26 6.59
C THR A 97 8.57 -16.47 5.08
N ARG A 98 9.26 -15.64 4.26
CA ARG A 98 9.13 -15.66 2.79
C ARG A 98 10.39 -16.19 2.13
N GLU A 99 10.23 -16.85 0.99
CA GLU A 99 11.34 -17.32 0.18
C GLU A 99 11.99 -16.18 -0.60
N LEU A 100 13.30 -16.28 -0.81
CA LEU A 100 14.07 -15.33 -1.61
C LEU A 100 14.38 -15.93 -2.99
N PRO A 101 14.38 -15.12 -4.08
CA PRO A 101 14.05 -13.69 -4.12
C PRO A 101 12.55 -13.43 -3.91
N LEU A 102 12.22 -12.30 -3.29
CA LEU A 102 10.82 -11.91 -3.06
C LEU A 102 10.07 -11.75 -4.38
N ASP A 103 8.92 -12.40 -4.47
CA ASP A 103 8.00 -12.26 -5.59
C ASP A 103 7.22 -10.94 -5.51
N ASP A 104 6.55 -10.59 -6.62
CA ASP A 104 5.75 -9.36 -6.68
C ASP A 104 4.59 -9.39 -5.68
N HIS A 105 4.08 -10.58 -5.36
CA HIS A 105 2.97 -10.75 -4.43
C HIS A 105 3.39 -10.37 -3.00
N ALA A 106 4.48 -10.94 -2.50
CA ALA A 106 5.01 -10.63 -1.17
C ALA A 106 5.35 -9.14 -1.01
N ILE A 107 5.85 -8.50 -2.07
CA ILE A 107 6.14 -7.06 -2.06
C ILE A 107 4.84 -6.23 -1.98
N ARG A 108 3.79 -6.63 -2.71
CA ARG A 108 2.47 -6.00 -2.61
C ARG A 108 1.87 -6.18 -1.22
N GLU A 109 1.92 -7.39 -0.65
CA GLU A 109 1.44 -7.64 0.71
C GLU A 109 2.19 -6.79 1.74
N LEU A 110 3.52 -6.65 1.60
CA LEU A 110 4.32 -5.79 2.46
C LEU A 110 3.90 -4.32 2.36
N LEU A 111 3.69 -3.81 1.14
CA LEU A 111 3.21 -2.44 0.91
C LEU A 111 1.82 -2.21 1.49
N LEU A 112 0.92 -3.17 1.30
CA LEU A 112 -0.42 -3.14 1.87
C LEU A 112 -0.37 -3.13 3.40
N LEU A 113 0.48 -3.96 4.01
CA LEU A 113 0.72 -3.96 5.44
C LEU A 113 1.21 -2.58 5.93
N MET A 114 2.19 -1.98 5.24
CA MET A 114 2.66 -0.62 5.55
C MET A 114 1.53 0.42 5.46
N MET A 115 0.75 0.40 4.37
CA MET A 115 -0.36 1.33 4.15
C MET A 115 -1.48 1.16 5.17
N THR A 116 -1.70 -0.03 5.72
CA THR A 116 -2.76 -0.29 6.70
C THR A 116 -2.35 0.04 8.14
N THR A 117 -1.08 0.40 8.37
CA THR A 117 -0.62 0.79 9.71
C THR A 117 -1.21 2.14 10.17
N PRO A 118 -1.39 2.36 11.49
CA PRO A 118 -1.78 3.67 12.02
C PRO A 118 -0.83 4.80 11.60
N ASN A 119 0.47 4.49 11.46
CA ASN A 119 1.48 5.46 11.03
C ASN A 119 1.21 6.04 9.64
N TYR A 120 0.59 5.26 8.76
CA TYR A 120 0.20 5.71 7.43
C TYR A 120 -1.21 6.34 7.43
N GLN A 121 -2.13 5.73 8.18
CA GLN A 121 -3.55 6.11 8.16
C GLN A 121 -3.87 7.42 8.87
N LEU A 122 -3.05 7.79 9.86
CA LEU A 122 -3.23 8.99 10.67
C LEU A 122 -2.32 10.14 10.23
N THR A 123 -1.58 9.98 9.14
CA THR A 123 -0.88 11.08 8.46
C THR A 123 -1.85 11.95 7.69
#